data_AF-A0A519QNY3-F1
#
_entry.id   AF-A0A519QNY3-F1
#
_cell.length_a   1.000
_cell.length_b   1.000
_cell.length_c   1.000
_cell.angle_alpha   90.00
_cell.angle_beta   90.00
_cell.angle_gamma   90.00
#
_symmetry.space_group_name_H-M   'P 1'
#
loop_
_entity.id
_entity.type
_entity.pdbx_description
1 polymer ?
#
loop_
_entity_poly.entity_id
_entity_poly.type
_entity_poly.pdbx_seq_one_letter_code
_entity_poly.pdbx_strand_id
1 'polypeptide(L)'
;MFLGFLLSLSSTAIVLKLLQEKGEINSPHGKISLAILIFQDIIVVPMMLFTPLLIGETKDVAYQLFILALKGAFLILLVYISARYFVPKLLFHIAKTKSKELFLLTIVVICFSVAWVSSTLGLSLALGAFLAGLIISESEYHYEATADILPFREIFTSFFFVSIGMLM
;
A
#
# COMPACT_ATOMS: atom_id res chain seq x y z
N MET A 1 -10.33 3.72 21.20
CA MET A 1 -9.06 3.41 20.50
C MET A 1 -9.25 3.39 18.99
N PHE A 2 -10.11 2.53 18.42
CA PHE A 2 -10.34 2.46 16.97
C PHE A 2 -10.70 3.82 16.31
N LEU A 3 -11.65 4.58 16.88
CA LEU A 3 -11.95 5.94 16.39
C LEU A 3 -10.76 6.90 16.51
N GLY A 4 -9.92 6.75 17.54
CA GLY A 4 -8.70 7.55 17.69
C GLY A 4 -7.66 7.22 16.61
N PHE A 5 -7.57 5.95 16.20
CA PHE A 5 -6.72 5.54 15.08
C PHE A 5 -7.19 6.15 13.76
N LEU A 6 -8.50 6.17 13.51
CA LEU A 6 -9.07 6.79 12.31
C LEU A 6 -8.88 8.31 12.28
N LEU A 7 -9.12 8.99 13.41
CA LEU A 7 -9.04 10.46 13.49
C LEU A 7 -7.61 10.99 13.53
N SER A 8 -6.62 10.16 13.87
CA SER A 8 -5.21 10.57 13.97
C SER A 8 -4.50 10.66 12.62
N LEU A 9 -5.06 10.09 11.55
CA LEU A 9 -4.41 10.01 10.25
C LEU A 9 -4.58 11.30 9.47
N SER A 10 -3.47 11.85 8.96
CA SER A 10 -3.48 13.01 8.08
C SER A 10 -3.55 12.58 6.61
N SER A 11 -4.08 13.45 5.76
CA SER A 11 -4.14 13.18 4.32
C SER A 11 -2.84 13.62 3.63
N THR A 12 -1.97 12.66 3.31
CA THR A 12 -0.68 12.87 2.64
C THR A 12 -0.84 13.69 1.36
N ALA A 13 -1.85 13.37 0.54
CA ALA A 13 -2.05 14.04 -0.73
C ALA A 13 -2.45 15.52 -0.59
N ILE A 14 -3.24 15.90 0.41
CA ILE A 14 -3.61 17.31 0.65
C ILE A 14 -2.39 18.09 1.14
N VAL A 15 -1.69 17.57 2.14
CA VAL A 15 -0.57 18.26 2.77
C VAL A 15 0.57 18.47 1.77
N LEU A 16 0.92 17.45 0.99
CA LEU A 16 1.96 17.57 -0.02
C LEU A 16 1.58 18.54 -1.14
N LYS A 17 0.32 18.54 -1.58
CA LYS A 17 -0.17 19.50 -2.59
C LYS A 17 -0.05 20.95 -2.09
N LEU A 18 -0.46 21.22 -0.84
CA LEU A 18 -0.33 22.54 -0.23
C LEU A 18 1.13 23.00 -0.10
N LEU A 19 2.03 22.10 0.32
CA LEU A 19 3.47 22.40 0.38
C LEU A 19 4.06 22.66 -1.02
N GLN A 20 3.58 21.96 -2.05
CA GLN A 20 4.00 22.15 -3.43
C GLN A 20 3.54 23.50 -3.99
N GLU A 21 2.27 23.85 -3.79
CA GLU A 21 1.68 25.13 -4.21
C GLU A 21 2.39 26.33 -3.55
N LYS A 22 2.88 26.16 -2.31
CA LYS A 22 3.66 27.18 -1.60
C LYS A 22 5.16 27.15 -1.91
N GLY A 23 5.66 26.16 -2.66
CA GLY A 23 7.10 25.97 -2.89
C GLY A 23 7.89 25.56 -1.64
N GLU A 24 7.22 25.07 -0.60
CA GLU A 24 7.79 24.79 0.71
C GLU A 24 8.21 23.33 0.93
N ILE A 25 8.11 22.45 -0.07
CA ILE A 25 8.49 21.02 0.05
C ILE A 25 9.89 20.84 0.63
N ASN A 26 10.85 21.68 0.22
CA ASN A 26 12.25 21.56 0.61
C ASN A 26 12.60 22.32 1.91
N SER A 27 11.63 23.03 2.49
CA SER A 27 11.81 23.75 3.76
C SER A 27 12.00 22.78 4.94
N PRO A 28 12.57 23.22 6.07
CA PRO A 28 12.71 22.37 7.26
C PRO A 28 11.37 21.78 7.74
N HIS A 29 10.31 22.59 7.75
CA HIS A 29 8.97 22.11 8.13
C HIS A 29 8.37 21.19 7.08
N GLY A 30 8.57 21.46 5.78
CA GLY A 30 8.13 20.58 4.70
C GLY A 30 8.74 19.17 4.78
N LYS A 31 10.04 19.08 5.06
CA LYS A 31 10.74 17.79 5.26
C LYS A 31 10.24 17.03 6.49
N ILE A 32 10.01 17.73 7.61
CA ILE A 32 9.45 17.12 8.83
C ILE A 32 8.02 16.61 8.56
N SER A 33 7.17 17.42 7.91
CA SER A 33 5.82 17.00 7.53
C SER A 33 5.85 15.77 6.62
N LEU A 34 6.71 15.74 5.60
CA LEU A 34 6.84 14.60 4.70
C LEU A 34 7.28 13.33 5.44
N ALA A 35 8.23 13.44 6.37
CA ALA A 35 8.65 12.31 7.21
C ALA A 35 7.50 11.78 8.09
N ILE A 36 6.71 12.67 8.70
CA ILE A 36 5.53 12.28 9.49
C ILE A 36 4.48 11.58 8.61
N LEU A 37 4.22 12.09 7.42
CA LEU A 37 3.24 11.51 6.49
C LEU A 37 3.65 10.10 6.03
N ILE A 38 4.91 9.90 5.66
CA ILE A 38 5.43 8.57 5.30
C ILE A 38 5.32 7.61 6.50
N PHE A 39 5.64 8.09 7.71
CA PHE A 39 5.52 7.29 8.92
C PHE A 39 4.07 6.89 9.21
N GLN A 40 3.11 7.81 9.01
CA GLN A 40 1.68 7.53 9.13
C GLN A 40 1.24 6.46 8.13
N ASP A 41 1.60 6.60 6.85
CA ASP A 41 1.24 5.64 5.80
C ASP A 41 1.77 4.22 6.13
N ILE A 42 2.97 4.12 6.71
CA ILE A 42 3.55 2.84 7.13
C ILE A 42 2.81 2.27 8.35
N ILE A 43 2.43 3.10 9.33
CA ILE A 43 1.79 2.64 10.58
C ILE A 43 0.32 2.26 10.39
N VAL A 44 -0.36 2.78 9.38
CA VAL A 44 -1.73 2.37 9.05
C VAL A 44 -1.83 0.84 8.90
N VAL A 45 -0.81 0.22 8.31
CA VAL A 45 -0.78 -1.23 8.05
C VAL A 45 -0.85 -2.06 9.35
N PRO A 46 0.07 -1.91 10.33
CA PRO A 46 -0.05 -2.59 11.61
C PRO A 46 -1.32 -2.17 12.38
N MET A 47 -1.73 -0.90 12.35
CA MET A 47 -2.99 -0.47 13.00
C MET A 47 -4.21 -1.25 12.50
N MET A 48 -4.32 -1.43 11.17
CA MET A 48 -5.39 -2.22 10.56
C MET A 48 -5.30 -3.69 10.94
N LEU A 49 -4.09 -4.24 11.05
CA LEU A 49 -3.86 -5.62 11.48
C LEU A 49 -4.34 -5.86 12.92
N PHE A 50 -4.21 -4.87 13.82
CA PHE A 50 -4.72 -4.97 15.19
C PHE A 50 -6.23 -4.74 15.33
N THR A 51 -6.91 -4.27 14.27
CA THR A 51 -8.34 -3.92 14.33
C THR A 51 -9.26 -5.08 14.75
N PRO A 52 -9.12 -6.32 14.23
CA PRO A 52 -9.97 -7.44 14.63
C PRO A 52 -9.91 -7.74 16.14
N LEU A 53 -8.76 -7.51 16.77
CA LEU A 53 -8.55 -7.74 18.21
C LEU A 53 -9.30 -6.71 19.07
N LEU A 54 -9.53 -5.50 18.53
CA LEU A 54 -10.25 -4.43 19.20
C LEU A 54 -11.78 -4.63 19.17
N ILE A 55 -12.30 -5.47 18.26
CA ILE A 55 -13.75 -5.74 18.10
C ILE A 55 -14.24 -6.71 19.20
N GLY A 56 -13.33 -7.46 19.84
CA GLY A 56 -13.62 -8.19 21.08
C GLY A 56 -14.53 -9.42 20.93
N GLU A 57 -14.68 -9.97 19.72
CA GLU A 57 -15.64 -11.06 19.45
C GLU A 57 -15.28 -12.43 20.05
N THR A 58 -14.15 -12.61 20.74
CA THR A 58 -13.73 -13.95 21.21
C THR A 58 -13.09 -13.98 22.59
N LYS A 59 -13.39 -15.06 23.31
CA LYS A 59 -12.93 -15.38 24.66
C LYS A 59 -11.43 -15.70 24.78
N ASP A 60 -10.73 -15.91 23.66
CA ASP A 60 -9.33 -16.38 23.66
C ASP A 60 -8.44 -15.53 22.75
N VAL A 61 -8.03 -14.37 23.26
CA VAL A 61 -7.23 -13.36 22.56
C VAL A 61 -5.88 -13.93 22.11
N ALA A 62 -5.28 -14.83 22.90
CA ALA A 62 -3.99 -15.44 22.59
C ALA A 62 -4.06 -16.33 21.33
N TYR A 63 -5.14 -17.10 21.17
CA TYR A 63 -5.34 -17.96 20.00
C TYR A 63 -5.57 -17.13 18.72
N GLN A 64 -6.35 -16.05 18.81
CA GLN A 64 -6.55 -15.15 17.67
C GLN A 64 -5.26 -14.45 17.25
N LEU A 65 -4.48 -13.96 18.21
CA LEU A 65 -3.17 -13.36 17.94
C LEU A 65 -2.23 -14.35 17.23
N PHE A 66 -2.22 -15.61 17.68
CA PHE A 66 -1.42 -16.65 17.06
C PHE A 66 -1.84 -16.93 15.62
N ILE A 67 -3.14 -17.07 15.35
CA ILE A 67 -3.66 -17.25 13.99
C ILE A 67 -3.33 -16.05 13.10
N LEU A 68 -3.52 -14.83 13.60
CA LEU A 68 -3.26 -13.61 12.85
C LEU A 68 -1.77 -13.49 12.49
N ALA A 69 -0.89 -13.75 13.46
CA ALA A 69 0.55 -13.79 13.24
C ALA A 69 0.95 -14.85 12.21
N LEU A 70 0.34 -16.04 12.28
CA LEU A 70 0.60 -17.12 11.33
C LEU A 70 0.12 -16.77 9.91
N LYS A 71 -1.07 -16.18 9.77
CA LYS A 71 -1.58 -15.66 8.49
C LYS A 71 -0.69 -14.56 7.91
N GLY A 72 -0.24 -13.62 8.75
CA GLY A 72 0.67 -12.55 8.35
C GLY A 72 2.04 -13.08 7.91
N ALA A 73 2.61 -14.01 8.67
CA ALA A 73 3.87 -14.66 8.33
C ALA A 73 3.76 -15.47 7.02
N PHE A 74 2.66 -16.20 6.84
CA PHE A 74 2.37 -16.93 5.61
C PHE A 74 2.25 -15.99 4.40
N LEU A 75 1.54 -14.88 4.54
CA LEU A 75 1.41 -13.85 3.50
C LEU A 75 2.79 -13.28 3.12
N ILE A 76 3.60 -12.88 4.11
CA ILE A 76 4.94 -12.34 3.90
C ILE A 76 5.82 -13.35 3.17
N LEU A 77 5.77 -14.63 3.57
CA LEU A 77 6.55 -15.70 2.95
C LEU A 77 6.12 -15.95 1.49
N LEU A 78 4.81 -15.99 1.24
CA LEU A 78 4.25 -16.13 -0.12
C LEU A 78 4.68 -14.96 -1.02
N VAL A 79 4.56 -13.73 -0.51
CA VAL A 79 4.98 -12.50 -1.17
C VAL A 79 6.48 -12.54 -1.47
N TYR A 80 7.30 -12.89 -0.48
CA TYR A 80 8.77 -12.98 -0.63
C TYR A 80 9.18 -13.99 -1.71
N ILE A 81 8.57 -15.18 -1.72
CA ILE A 81 8.83 -16.19 -2.75
C ILE A 81 8.40 -15.66 -4.13
N SER A 82 7.23 -15.04 -4.22
CA SER A 82 6.70 -14.49 -5.47
C SER A 82 7.59 -13.36 -6.00
N ALA A 83 8.09 -12.50 -5.11
CA ALA A 83 8.98 -11.39 -5.42
C ALA A 83 10.32 -11.84 -5.97
N ARG A 84 10.86 -12.95 -5.44
CA ARG A 84 12.18 -13.43 -5.82
C ARG A 84 12.17 -14.31 -7.07
N TYR A 85 11.10 -15.08 -7.29
CA TYR A 85 11.08 -16.11 -8.33
C TYR A 85 10.12 -15.83 -9.49
N PHE A 86 8.92 -15.32 -9.20
CA PHE A 86 7.84 -15.23 -10.19
C PHE A 86 7.81 -13.87 -10.86
N VAL A 87 7.76 -12.80 -10.06
CA VAL A 87 7.62 -11.43 -10.57
C VAL A 87 8.79 -10.99 -11.46
N PRO A 88 10.07 -11.23 -11.14
CA PRO A 88 11.18 -10.81 -12.00
C PRO A 88 11.14 -11.51 -13.36
N LYS A 89 10.80 -12.81 -13.39
CA LYS A 89 10.67 -13.57 -14.65
C LYS A 89 9.51 -13.07 -15.50
N LEU A 90 8.37 -12.78 -14.86
CA LEU A 90 7.19 -12.27 -15.52
C LEU A 90 7.46 -10.88 -16.12
N LEU A 91 8.00 -9.96 -15.32
CA LEU A 91 8.36 -8.61 -15.76
C LEU A 91 9.42 -8.63 -16.87
N PHE A 92 10.43 -9.50 -16.77
CA PHE A 92 11.43 -9.67 -17.83
C PHE A 92 10.81 -10.11 -19.16
N HIS A 93 9.84 -11.03 -19.13
CA HIS A 93 9.17 -11.51 -20.35
C HIS A 93 8.31 -10.42 -20.99
N ILE A 94 7.65 -9.59 -20.18
CA ILE A 94 6.78 -8.52 -20.66
C ILE A 94 7.59 -7.30 -21.12
N ALA A 95 8.68 -6.99 -20.43
CA ALA A 95 9.61 -5.93 -20.83
C ALA A 95 10.18 -6.18 -22.24
N LYS A 96 10.39 -7.46 -22.63
CA LYS A 96 10.80 -7.82 -23.99
C LYS A 96 9.80 -7.42 -25.08
N THR A 97 8.51 -7.33 -24.74
CA THR A 97 7.47 -6.90 -25.67
C THR A 97 7.56 -5.40 -25.99
N LYS A 98 8.33 -4.62 -25.22
CA LYS A 98 8.51 -3.16 -25.37
C LYS A 98 7.20 -2.35 -25.39
N SER A 99 6.11 -2.92 -24.88
CA SER A 99 4.82 -2.25 -24.75
C SER A 99 4.63 -1.78 -23.31
N LYS A 100 4.58 -0.45 -23.13
CA LYS A 100 4.33 0.18 -21.82
C LYS A 100 2.95 -0.18 -21.27
N GLU A 101 1.96 -0.32 -22.14
CA GLU A 101 0.59 -0.67 -21.73
C GLU A 101 0.53 -2.07 -21.09
N LEU A 102 1.19 -3.06 -21.71
CA LEU A 102 1.25 -4.42 -21.16
C LEU A 102 2.04 -4.47 -19.85
N PHE A 103 3.12 -3.70 -19.75
CA PHE A 103 3.92 -3.61 -18.54
C PHE A 103 3.12 -3.02 -17.37
N LEU A 104 2.42 -1.90 -17.62
CA LEU A 104 1.55 -1.26 -16.64
C LEU A 104 0.41 -2.18 -16.21
N LEU A 105 -0.29 -2.79 -17.17
CA LEU A 105 -1.40 -3.71 -16.88
C LEU A 105 -0.93 -4.86 -16.00
N THR A 106 0.27 -5.38 -16.25
CA THR A 106 0.86 -6.44 -15.43
C THR A 106 1.12 -5.98 -14.01
N ILE A 107 1.71 -4.79 -13.82
CA ILE A 107 1.96 -4.26 -12.48
C ILE A 107 0.65 -4.11 -11.71
N VAL A 108 -0.38 -3.55 -12.35
CA VAL A 108 -1.70 -3.38 -11.76
C VAL A 108 -2.32 -4.75 -11.40
N VAL A 109 -2.21 -5.74 -12.29
CA VAL A 109 -2.67 -7.12 -12.03
C VAL A 109 -1.92 -7.76 -10.85
N ILE A 110 -0.61 -7.59 -10.75
CA ILE A 110 0.19 -8.08 -9.60
C ILE A 110 -0.32 -7.42 -8.32
N CYS A 111 -0.51 -6.10 -8.33
CA CYS A 111 -1.00 -5.35 -7.17
C CYS A 111 -2.37 -5.87 -6.70
N PHE A 112 -3.34 -5.97 -7.60
CA PHE A 112 -4.67 -6.50 -7.28
C PHE A 112 -4.63 -7.97 -6.86
N SER A 113 -3.76 -8.78 -7.46
CA SER A 113 -3.63 -10.20 -7.08
C SER A 113 -3.14 -10.36 -5.64
N VAL A 114 -2.09 -9.63 -5.24
CA VAL A 114 -1.56 -9.68 -3.87
C VAL A 114 -2.56 -9.08 -2.88
N ALA A 115 -3.21 -7.97 -3.23
CA ALA A 115 -4.27 -7.37 -2.42
C ALA A 115 -5.44 -8.34 -2.19
N TRP A 116 -5.88 -9.02 -3.25
CA TRP A 116 -6.93 -10.04 -3.16
C TRP A 116 -6.50 -11.22 -2.29
N VAL A 117 -5.32 -11.80 -2.51
CA VAL A 117 -4.80 -12.88 -1.66
C VAL A 117 -4.77 -12.47 -0.18
N SER A 118 -4.30 -11.24 0.12
CA SER A 118 -4.35 -10.68 1.48
C SER A 118 -5.77 -10.66 2.06
N SER A 119 -6.75 -10.16 1.29
CA SER A 119 -8.14 -10.14 1.70
C SER A 119 -8.74 -11.54 1.93
N THR A 120 -8.40 -12.53 1.11
CA THR A 120 -8.88 -13.92 1.32
C THR A 120 -8.33 -14.56 2.59
N LEU A 121 -7.15 -14.15 3.05
CA LEU A 121 -6.58 -14.58 4.32
C LEU A 121 -7.25 -13.88 5.52
N GLY A 122 -8.15 -12.92 5.28
CA GLY A 122 -8.77 -12.07 6.30
C GLY A 122 -7.85 -10.94 6.77
N LEU A 123 -6.84 -10.60 5.98
CA LEU A 123 -5.97 -9.45 6.19
C LEU A 123 -6.46 -8.25 5.36
N SER A 124 -5.94 -7.05 5.63
CA SER A 124 -6.41 -5.85 4.94
C SER A 124 -5.97 -5.81 3.47
N LEU A 125 -6.81 -5.22 2.61
CA LEU A 125 -6.46 -4.93 1.21
C LEU A 125 -5.24 -4.00 1.14
N ALA A 126 -5.15 -3.03 2.05
CA ALA A 126 -4.04 -2.09 2.14
C ALA A 126 -2.70 -2.78 2.41
N LEU A 127 -2.67 -3.79 3.30
CA LEU A 127 -1.47 -4.59 3.55
C LEU A 127 -1.00 -5.31 2.27
N GLY A 128 -1.92 -5.95 1.55
CA GLY A 128 -1.57 -6.64 0.31
C GLY A 128 -1.07 -5.69 -0.78
N ALA A 129 -1.70 -4.52 -0.94
CA ALA A 129 -1.25 -3.49 -1.87
C ALA A 129 0.14 -2.94 -1.50
N PHE A 130 0.41 -2.72 -0.21
CA PHE A 130 1.72 -2.32 0.30
C PHE A 130 2.79 -3.35 -0.01
N LEU A 131 2.51 -4.63 0.26
CA LEU A 131 3.43 -5.72 -0.05
C LEU A 131 3.68 -5.84 -1.54
N ALA A 132 2.66 -5.71 -2.39
CA ALA A 132 2.85 -5.69 -3.84
C ALA A 132 3.79 -4.57 -4.29
N GLY A 133 3.64 -3.37 -3.71
CA GLY A 133 4.54 -2.25 -3.92
C GLY A 133 5.99 -2.58 -3.54
N LEU A 134 6.20 -3.26 -2.41
CA LEU A 134 7.53 -3.74 -2.01
C LEU A 134 8.11 -4.75 -3.01
N ILE A 135 7.30 -5.68 -3.52
CA ILE A 135 7.75 -6.63 -4.55
C ILE A 135 8.28 -5.88 -5.79
N ILE A 136 7.53 -4.87 -6.26
CA ILE A 136 7.90 -4.09 -7.44
C ILE A 136 9.14 -3.24 -7.16
N SER A 137 9.26 -2.70 -5.94
CA SER A 137 10.39 -1.87 -5.52
C SER A 137 11.72 -2.62 -5.46
N GLU A 138 11.70 -3.91 -5.15
CA GLU A 138 12.90 -4.76 -5.18
C GLU A 138 13.26 -5.29 -6.57
N SER A 139 12.38 -5.09 -7.57
CA SER A 139 12.64 -5.54 -8.94
C SER A 139 13.60 -4.63 -9.71
N GLU A 140 14.36 -5.20 -10.64
CA GLU A 140 15.26 -4.43 -11.53
C GLU A 140 14.53 -3.39 -12.40
N TYR A 141 13.21 -3.53 -12.53
CA TYR A 141 12.34 -2.65 -13.32
C TYR A 141 11.60 -1.60 -12.47
N HIS A 142 12.00 -1.40 -11.21
CA HIS A 142 11.33 -0.46 -10.30
C HIS A 142 11.22 0.98 -10.86
N TYR A 143 12.24 1.47 -11.55
CA TYR A 143 12.24 2.83 -12.11
C TYR A 143 11.17 3.01 -13.20
N GLU A 144 11.05 2.05 -14.11
CA GLU A 144 10.04 2.06 -15.17
C GLU A 144 8.63 1.88 -14.57
N ALA A 145 8.48 0.96 -13.62
CA ALA A 145 7.22 0.74 -12.91
C ALA A 145 6.74 1.99 -12.17
N THR A 146 7.65 2.70 -11.50
CA THR A 146 7.31 3.91 -10.76
C THR A 146 6.88 5.04 -11.69
N ALA A 147 7.59 5.23 -12.80
CA ALA A 147 7.25 6.25 -13.79
C ALA A 147 5.87 5.99 -14.41
N ASP A 148 5.54 4.74 -14.70
CA ASP A 148 4.29 4.35 -15.34
C ASP A 148 3.09 4.38 -14.37
N ILE A 149 3.28 4.12 -13.07
CA ILE A 149 2.22 4.18 -12.04
C ILE A 149 1.93 5.61 -11.58
N LEU A 150 2.91 6.51 -11.64
CA LEU A 150 2.80 7.86 -11.08
C LEU A 150 1.54 8.63 -11.54
N PRO A 151 1.18 8.65 -12.84
CA PRO A 151 -0.03 9.32 -13.31
C PRO A 151 -1.31 8.70 -12.77
N PHE A 152 -1.36 7.37 -12.62
CA PHE A 152 -2.52 6.68 -12.08
C PHE A 152 -2.75 7.02 -10.61
N ARG A 153 -1.67 7.11 -9.83
CA ARG A 153 -1.75 7.55 -8.44
C ARG A 153 -2.41 8.93 -8.33
N GLU A 154 -2.05 9.86 -9.20
CA GLU A 154 -2.63 11.21 -9.22
C GLU A 154 -4.13 11.20 -9.58
N ILE A 155 -4.52 10.38 -10.56
CA ILE A 155 -5.92 10.20 -10.96
C ILE A 155 -6.74 9.57 -9.83
N PHE A 156 -6.26 8.47 -9.23
CA PHE A 156 -6.96 7.80 -8.12
C PHE A 156 -7.06 8.68 -6.88
N THR A 157 -6.02 9.47 -6.59
CA THR A 157 -6.05 10.45 -5.51
C THR A 157 -7.14 11.50 -5.73
N SER A 158 -7.25 12.01 -6.96
CA SER A 158 -8.30 12.96 -7.33
C SER A 158 -9.69 12.34 -7.20
N PHE A 159 -9.90 11.12 -7.70
CA PHE A 159 -11.17 10.40 -7.55
C PHE A 159 -11.53 10.11 -6.09
N PHE A 160 -10.55 9.75 -5.26
CA PHE A 160 -10.76 9.51 -3.83
C PHE A 160 -11.31 10.77 -3.14
N PHE A 161 -10.72 11.94 -3.41
CA PHE A 161 -11.22 13.20 -2.83
C PHE A 161 -12.60 13.59 -3.33
N VAL A 162 -12.87 13.42 -4.63
CA VAL A 162 -14.21 13.67 -5.19
C VAL A 162 -15.23 12.74 -4.54
N SER A 163 -14.91 11.46 -4.40
CA SER A 163 -15.82 10.46 -3.81
C SER A 163 -16.14 10.78 -2.35
N ILE A 164 -15.15 11.19 -1.54
CA ILE A 164 -15.38 11.64 -0.16
C ILE A 164 -16.24 12.90 -0.13
N GLY A 165 -15.96 13.87 -1.01
CA GLY A 165 -16.76 15.10 -1.10
C GLY A 165 -18.21 14.85 -1.50
N MET A 166 -18.50 13.78 -2.26
CA MET A 166 -19.87 13.37 -2.61
C MET A 166 -20.58 12.60 -1.50
N LEU A 167 -19.85 12.00 -0.56
CA LEU A 167 -20.39 11.25 0.58
C LEU A 167 -20.74 12.16 1.77
N MET A 168 -20.34 13.42 1.75
CA MET A 168 -20.69 14.45 2.74
C MET A 168 -21.84 15.32 2.25
#